data_AF-A0A4S1CL05-F1
#
_entry.id   AF-A0A4S1CL05-F1
#
_cell.length_a   1.000
_cell.length_b   1.000
_cell.length_c   1.000
_cell.angle_alpha   90.00
_cell.angle_beta   90.00
_cell.angle_gamma   90.00
#
_symmetry.space_group_name_H-M   'P 1'
#
loop_
_entity.id
_entity.type
_entity.pdbx_description
1 polymer ?
#
loop_
_entity_poly.entity_id
_entity_poly.type
_entity_poly.pdbx_seq_one_letter_code
_entity_poly.pdbx_strand_id
1 'polypeptide(L)'
;MKRLMAPAILLLLLAGTASGEELFCRGNIISTQGEGIVARKHRFEVADVTGSDVNAVLTQCKIIARERQARAARKNPGGNFRAVSEVELHCTRGTESFEVRRSLQTLP
;
A
#
# COMPACT_ATOMS: atom_id res chain seq x y z
N MET A 1 -38.19 5.23 -58.25
CA MET A 1 -36.90 5.93 -58.08
C MET A 1 -36.56 6.01 -56.59
N LYS A 2 -35.46 5.36 -56.19
CA LYS A 2 -34.47 5.72 -55.15
C LYS A 2 -34.98 6.61 -53.99
N ARG A 3 -35.08 6.09 -52.76
CA ARG A 3 -34.07 6.10 -51.66
C ARG A 3 -34.79 6.70 -50.43
N LEU A 4 -34.53 6.43 -49.16
CA LEU A 4 -33.42 5.80 -48.45
C LEU A 4 -33.95 5.42 -47.05
N MET A 5 -33.55 4.26 -46.55
CA MET A 5 -33.67 3.88 -45.14
C MET A 5 -32.92 4.90 -44.27
N ALA A 6 -33.50 5.28 -43.14
CA ALA A 6 -32.77 5.90 -42.05
C ALA A 6 -32.80 4.92 -40.86
N PRO A 7 -31.71 4.20 -40.53
CA PRO A 7 -31.63 3.50 -39.27
C PRO A 7 -31.37 4.53 -38.18
N ALA A 8 -32.23 4.55 -37.15
CA ALA A 8 -32.01 5.30 -35.93
C ALA A 8 -30.72 4.77 -35.28
N ILE A 9 -29.68 5.59 -35.30
CA ILE A 9 -28.39 5.32 -34.69
C ILE A 9 -28.60 5.32 -33.17
N LEU A 10 -28.60 4.14 -32.58
CA LEU A 10 -28.56 3.92 -31.14
C LEU A 10 -27.15 4.31 -30.66
N LEU A 11 -26.96 5.55 -30.19
CA LEU A 11 -25.77 5.93 -29.44
C LEU A 11 -25.79 5.17 -28.09
N LEU A 12 -25.14 4.01 -28.05
CA LEU A 12 -24.71 3.42 -26.80
C LEU A 12 -23.65 4.33 -26.18
N LEU A 13 -24.07 5.13 -25.20
CA LEU A 13 -23.19 5.71 -24.20
C LEU A 13 -22.47 4.55 -23.51
N LEU A 14 -21.25 4.26 -23.96
CA LEU A 14 -20.26 3.59 -23.15
C LEU A 14 -20.07 4.46 -21.91
N ALA A 15 -20.81 4.16 -20.86
CA ALA A 15 -20.45 4.54 -19.51
C ALA A 15 -19.07 3.93 -19.29
N GLY A 16 -18.03 4.72 -19.56
CA GLY A 16 -16.68 4.40 -19.14
C GLY A 16 -16.77 4.23 -17.64
N THR A 17 -16.75 2.99 -17.19
CA THR A 17 -16.53 2.66 -15.80
C THR A 17 -15.16 3.25 -15.50
N ALA A 18 -15.14 4.43 -14.88
CA ALA A 18 -14.02 4.83 -14.03
C ALA A 18 -14.01 3.86 -12.85
N SER A 19 -13.70 2.60 -13.13
CA SER A 19 -13.29 1.62 -12.14
C SER A 19 -11.97 2.17 -11.64
N GLY A 20 -12.01 2.97 -10.57
CA GLY A 20 -10.80 3.37 -9.88
C GLY A 20 -10.07 2.09 -9.53
N GLU A 21 -8.97 1.82 -10.23
CA GLU A 21 -8.24 0.57 -10.09
C GLU A 21 -7.85 0.42 -8.62
N GLU A 22 -8.26 -0.68 -8.02
CA GLU A 22 -7.95 -0.97 -6.63
C GLU A 22 -6.44 -1.23 -6.50
N LEU A 23 -5.82 -0.56 -5.54
CA LEU A 23 -4.43 -0.77 -5.18
C LEU A 23 -4.36 -1.78 -4.04
N PHE A 24 -3.71 -2.90 -4.30
CA PHE A 24 -3.43 -3.93 -3.31
C PHE A 24 -1.94 -3.97 -3.01
N CYS A 25 -1.54 -3.82 -1.75
CA CYS A 25 -0.14 -3.84 -1.34
C CYS A 25 0.09 -4.88 -0.24
N ARG A 26 1.08 -5.75 -0.45
CA ARG A 26 1.51 -6.73 0.53
C ARG A 26 2.98 -6.53 0.83
N GLY A 27 3.36 -6.60 2.10
CA GLY A 27 4.72 -6.24 2.45
C GLY A 27 5.16 -6.62 3.83
N ASN A 28 6.32 -6.07 4.21
CA ASN A 28 6.92 -6.27 5.49
C ASN A 28 7.32 -4.94 6.13
N ILE A 29 7.05 -4.81 7.43
CA ILE A 29 7.68 -3.82 8.30
C ILE A 29 8.83 -4.50 9.02
N ILE A 30 10.00 -3.90 8.97
CA ILE A 30 11.23 -4.39 9.56
C ILE A 30 11.62 -3.41 10.66
N SER A 31 11.58 -3.89 11.90
CA SER A 31 12.08 -3.16 13.06
C SER A 31 13.51 -3.59 13.35
N THR A 32 14.39 -2.60 13.50
CA THR A 32 15.83 -2.81 13.69
C THR A 32 16.26 -2.33 15.07
N GLN A 33 17.18 -3.07 15.70
CA GLN A 33 17.83 -2.74 16.97
C GLN A 33 19.30 -2.39 16.76
N GLY A 34 19.81 -1.46 17.58
CA GLY A 34 21.23 -1.13 17.66
C GLY A 34 21.89 -0.87 16.30
N GLU A 35 23.00 -1.53 16.03
CA GLU A 35 23.82 -1.32 14.83
C GLU A 35 23.27 -1.95 13.53
N GLY A 36 22.09 -2.55 13.55
CA GLY A 36 21.48 -3.11 12.33
C GLY A 36 20.84 -4.48 12.49
N ILE A 37 20.67 -4.94 13.73
CA ILE A 37 20.10 -6.25 14.00
C ILE A 37 18.60 -6.18 13.72
N VAL A 38 18.12 -6.98 12.76
CA VAL A 38 16.68 -7.11 12.50
C VAL A 38 16.04 -7.76 13.72
N ALA A 39 15.36 -6.94 14.52
CA ALA A 39 14.68 -7.40 15.72
C ALA A 39 13.38 -8.11 15.40
N ARG A 40 12.68 -7.66 14.33
CA ARG A 40 11.44 -8.28 13.89
C ARG A 40 11.10 -7.91 12.45
N LYS A 41 10.70 -8.90 11.65
CA LYS A 41 10.06 -8.70 10.33
C LYS A 41 8.58 -9.05 10.44
N HIS A 42 7.72 -8.17 9.97
CA HIS A 42 6.26 -8.27 10.12
C HIS A 42 5.56 -8.19 8.78
N ARG A 43 5.02 -9.32 8.35
CA ARG A 43 4.20 -9.37 7.15
C ARG A 43 2.85 -8.71 7.41
N PHE A 44 2.43 -7.87 6.48
CA PHE A 44 1.12 -7.25 6.49
C PHE A 44 0.59 -7.08 5.07
N GLU A 45 -0.69 -6.79 4.98
CA GLU A 45 -1.42 -6.63 3.74
C GLU A 45 -2.37 -5.44 3.89
N VAL A 46 -2.42 -4.60 2.88
CA VAL A 46 -3.29 -3.43 2.76
C VAL A 46 -4.05 -3.61 1.45
N ALA A 47 -5.35 -3.84 1.56
CA ALA A 47 -6.27 -3.96 0.43
C ALA A 47 -7.22 -2.75 0.41
N ASP A 48 -8.00 -2.63 -0.66
CA ASP A 48 -9.11 -1.68 -0.81
C ASP A 48 -8.73 -0.20 -0.74
N VAL A 49 -7.50 0.14 -1.15
CA VAL A 49 -7.12 1.55 -1.37
C VAL A 49 -7.52 1.92 -2.79
N THR A 50 -8.66 2.60 -2.93
CA THR A 50 -9.17 3.06 -4.22
C THR A 50 -8.30 4.19 -4.77
N GLY A 51 -7.74 4.02 -5.97
CA GLY A 51 -6.95 5.04 -6.69
C GLY A 51 -5.43 4.93 -6.53
N SER A 52 -4.73 6.00 -6.90
CA SER A 52 -3.27 6.01 -7.09
C SER A 52 -2.44 6.10 -5.79
N ASP A 53 -3.06 6.12 -4.61
CA ASP A 53 -2.42 6.73 -3.44
C ASP A 53 -1.60 5.77 -2.59
N VAL A 54 -0.39 5.48 -3.06
CA VAL A 54 0.66 4.81 -2.28
C VAL A 54 0.96 5.53 -0.95
N ASN A 55 0.71 6.85 -0.84
CA ASN A 55 0.92 7.55 0.43
C ASN A 55 -0.13 7.17 1.48
N ALA A 56 -1.36 6.87 1.08
CA ALA A 56 -2.36 6.32 1.99
C ALA A 56 -1.90 4.96 2.57
N VAL A 57 -1.36 4.10 1.71
CA VAL A 57 -0.75 2.83 2.13
C VAL A 57 0.41 3.08 3.10
N LEU A 58 1.34 3.98 2.76
CA LEU A 58 2.48 4.31 3.63
C LEU A 58 2.06 4.92 4.97
N THR A 59 0.96 5.68 5.00
CA THR A 59 0.39 6.24 6.23
C THR A 59 -0.12 5.12 7.14
N GLN A 60 -0.84 4.14 6.59
CA GLN A 60 -1.24 2.96 7.34
C GLN A 60 -0.03 2.14 7.80
N CYS A 61 0.96 1.93 6.94
CA CYS A 61 2.23 1.28 7.29
C CYS A 61 2.90 1.96 8.49
N LYS A 62 2.89 3.30 8.54
CA LYS A 62 3.47 4.08 9.64
C LYS A 62 2.75 3.82 10.96
N ILE A 63 1.42 3.79 10.94
CA ILE A 63 0.60 3.48 12.13
C ILE A 63 0.92 2.07 12.63
N ILE A 64 0.89 1.08 11.73
CA ILE A 64 1.20 -0.32 12.06
C ILE A 64 2.64 -0.43 12.61
N ALA A 65 3.61 0.21 11.96
CA ALA A 65 5.01 0.15 12.37
C ALA A 65 5.21 0.72 13.79
N ARG A 66 4.59 1.87 14.09
CA ARG A 66 4.60 2.49 15.42
C ARG A 66 4.04 1.57 16.49
N GLU A 67 2.84 1.02 16.26
CA GLU A 67 2.22 0.12 17.23
C GLU A 67 3.05 -1.14 17.47
N ARG A 68 3.59 -1.72 16.40
CA ARG A 68 4.34 -2.98 16.48
C ARG A 68 5.67 -2.76 17.18
N GLN A 69 6.36 -1.67 16.89
CA GLN A 69 7.59 -1.31 17.58
C GLN A 69 7.33 -1.01 19.06
N ALA A 70 6.26 -0.29 19.41
CA ALA A 70 5.88 -0.07 20.81
C ALA A 70 5.55 -1.38 21.54
N ARG A 71 4.92 -2.35 20.87
CA ARG A 71 4.70 -3.70 21.42
C ARG A 71 6.02 -4.47 21.58
N ALA A 72 6.96 -4.32 20.63
CA ALA A 72 8.26 -4.97 20.69
C ALA A 72 9.13 -4.39 21.82
N ALA A 73 9.15 -3.06 21.99
CA ALA A 73 9.82 -2.36 23.09
C ALA A 73 9.27 -2.77 24.46
N ARG A 74 7.94 -2.93 24.60
CA ARG A 74 7.34 -3.46 25.84
C ARG A 74 7.77 -4.89 26.16
N LYS A 75 7.95 -5.74 25.14
CA LYS A 75 8.39 -7.13 25.31
C LYS A 75 9.90 -7.26 25.51
N ASN A 76 10.67 -6.29 25.01
CA ASN A 76 12.12 -6.23 25.18
C ASN A 76 12.53 -4.81 25.62
N PRO A 77 12.36 -4.45 26.92
CA PRO A 77 12.62 -3.11 27.42
C PRO A 77 14.09 -2.68 27.30
N GLY A 78 15.01 -3.65 27.24
CA GLY A 78 16.45 -3.41 26.98
C GLY A 78 16.82 -3.34 25.50
N GLY A 79 15.86 -3.57 24.59
CA GLY A 79 16.09 -3.47 23.16
C GLY A 79 16.23 -2.02 22.74
N ASN A 80 17.42 -1.61 22.31
CA ASN A 80 17.65 -0.29 21.72
C ASN A 80 17.07 -0.25 20.28
N PHE A 81 15.75 -0.18 20.16
CA PHE A 81 15.07 -0.09 18.86
C PHE A 81 15.34 1.26 18.21
N ARG A 82 15.71 1.26 16.92
CA ARG A 82 15.91 2.49 16.15
C ARG A 82 14.60 3.27 16.01
N ALA A 83 14.69 4.59 15.89
CA ALA A 83 13.52 5.45 15.69
C ALA A 83 12.84 5.31 14.31
N VAL A 84 13.39 4.46 13.44
CA VAL A 84 12.89 4.17 12.11
C VAL A 84 12.64 2.67 11.94
N SER A 85 11.62 2.33 11.14
CA SER A 85 11.39 0.99 10.61
C SER A 85 11.43 1.02 9.09
N GLU A 86 12.01 -0.01 8.49
CA GLU A 86 12.00 -0.16 7.03
C GLU A 86 10.72 -0.85 6.58
N VAL A 87 10.17 -0.39 5.46
CA VAL A 87 8.98 -0.97 4.84
C VAL A 87 9.28 -1.38 3.42
N GLU A 88 8.97 -2.63 3.12
CA GLU A 88 9.08 -3.26 1.81
C GLU A 88 7.67 -3.67 1.38
N LEU A 89 7.14 -3.08 0.31
CA LEU A 89 5.84 -3.40 -0.26
C LEU A 89 5.99 -3.92 -1.68
N HIS A 90 5.18 -4.91 -2.01
CA HIS A 90 4.85 -5.31 -3.37
C HIS A 90 3.40 -4.92 -3.61
N CYS A 91 3.18 -4.00 -4.53
CA CYS A 91 1.87 -3.46 -4.85
C CYS A 91 1.43 -3.91 -6.25
N THR A 92 0.13 -4.15 -6.40
CA THR A 92 -0.53 -4.49 -7.66
C THR A 92 -1.68 -3.51 -7.90
N ARG A 93 -1.74 -2.97 -9.12
CA ARG A 93 -2.82 -2.07 -9.59
C ARG A 93 -3.26 -2.57 -10.96
N GLY A 94 -4.47 -3.12 -11.04
CA GLY A 94 -4.92 -3.77 -12.28
C GLY A 94 -3.94 -4.88 -12.70
N THR A 95 -3.32 -4.71 -13.87
CA THR A 95 -2.29 -5.63 -14.40
C THR A 95 -0.86 -5.20 -14.08
N GLU A 96 -0.66 -4.02 -13.51
CA GLU A 96 0.66 -3.50 -13.16
C GLU A 96 1.09 -3.98 -11.76
N SER A 97 2.39 -4.25 -11.60
CA SER A 97 2.99 -4.56 -10.29
C SER A 97 4.27 -3.75 -10.10
N PHE A 98 4.51 -3.31 -8.86
CA PHE A 98 5.67 -2.50 -8.52
C PHE A 98 6.09 -2.69 -7.05
N GLU A 99 7.36 -2.39 -6.75
CA GLU A 99 7.90 -2.42 -5.40
C GLU A 99 8.01 -1.01 -4.81
N VAL A 100 7.72 -0.89 -3.51
CA VAL A 100 7.94 0.35 -2.74
C VAL A 100 8.81 0.03 -1.53
N ARG A 101 9.93 0.74 -1.41
CA ARG A 101 10.81 0.67 -0.23
C ARG A 101 10.95 2.04 0.42
N ARG A 102 10.65 2.12 1.72
CA ARG A 102 10.65 3.37 2.49
C ARG A 102 11.03 3.14 3.95
N SER A 103 11.84 4.05 4.49
CA SER A 103 12.05 4.18 5.93
C SER A 103 10.94 5.03 6.54
N LEU A 104 10.30 4.54 7.61
CA LEU A 104 9.21 5.22 8.30
C LEU A 104 9.63 5.57 9.73
N GLN A 105 9.42 6.83 10.12
CA GLN A 105 9.65 7.29 11.49
C GLN A 105 8.60 6.71 12.47
N THR A 106 9.07 5.88 13.39
CA THR A 106 8.25 5.10 14.34
C THR A 106 8.40 5.52 15.80
N LEU A 107 9.45 6.27 16.16
CA LEU A 107 9.55 6.95 17.46
C LEU A 107 9.58 8.47 17.25
N PRO A 108 8.95 9.25 18.15
CA PRO A 108 9.05 10.71 18.13
C PRO A 108 10.48 11.20 18.38
#